data_AF-A0A959NCP3-F1
#
_entry.id   AF-A0A959NCP3-F1
#
_cell.length_a   1.000
_cell.length_b   1.000
_cell.length_c   1.000
_cell.angle_alpha   90.00
_cell.angle_beta   90.00
_cell.angle_gamma   90.00
#
_symmetry.space_group_name_H-M   'P 1'
#
loop_
_entity.id
_entity.type
_entity.pdbx_description
1 polymer ?
#
loop_
_entity_poly.entity_id
_entity_poly.type
_entity_poly.pdbx_seq_one_letter_code
_entity_poly.pdbx_strand_id
1 'polypeptide(L)' 'TSFVHPQAVVTGHVVIGQHCYIGPGAALRGDWGKIVLEDGCNVQENCTIHMFPGVEVVLKEA' A
#
# COMPACT_ATOMS: atom_id res chain seq x y z
N THR A 1 2.04 -6.38 13.86
CA THR A 1 1.36 -5.10 13.61
C THR A 1 2.10 -4.37 12.50
N SER A 2 1.41 -3.53 11.74
CA SER A 2 2.00 -2.71 10.66
C SER A 2 1.89 -1.23 11.01
N PHE A 3 2.77 -0.41 10.44
CA PHE A 3 2.82 1.02 10.70
C PHE A 3 2.45 1.81 9.45
N VAL A 4 1.43 2.66 9.58
CA VAL A 4 1.04 3.65 8.57
C VAL A 4 1.32 5.02 9.14
N HIS A 5 2.24 5.76 8.52
CA HIS A 5 2.55 7.11 8.98
C HIS A 5 1.31 8.03 8.87
N PRO A 6 1.06 8.95 9.82
CA PRO A 6 -0.12 9.84 9.76
C PRO A 6 -0.21 10.75 8.52
N GLN A 7 0.90 10.91 7.78
CA GLN A 7 0.96 11.66 6.52
C GLN A 7 0.91 10.77 5.28
N ALA A 8 0.70 9.46 5.42
CA ALA A 8 0.40 8.58 4.30
C ALA A 8 -1.09 8.67 3.96
N VAL A 9 -1.43 8.49 2.68
CA VAL A 9 -2.80 8.42 2.21
C VAL A 9 -3.07 7.00 1.73
N VAL A 10 -3.95 6.30 2.44
CA VAL A 10 -4.41 4.95 2.10
C VAL A 10 -5.92 4.99 1.88
N THR A 11 -6.36 4.78 0.64
CA THR A 11 -7.75 4.97 0.23
C THR A 11 -8.24 3.80 -0.61
N GLY A 12 -9.48 3.35 -0.39
CA GLY A 12 -10.12 2.29 -1.17
C GLY A 12 -9.74 0.88 -0.71
N HIS A 13 -9.70 -0.07 -1.65
CA HIS A 13 -9.42 -1.48 -1.38
C HIS A 13 -7.92 -1.74 -1.27
N VAL A 14 -7.38 -1.50 -0.07
CA VAL A 14 -5.98 -1.74 0.28
C VAL A 14 -5.92 -2.75 1.41
N VAL A 15 -5.22 -3.86 1.18
CA VAL A 15 -4.93 -4.89 2.19
C VAL A 15 -3.46 -4.79 2.56
N ILE A 16 -3.19 -4.58 3.84
CA ILE A 16 -1.84 -4.46 4.40
C ILE A 16 -1.59 -5.66 5.29
N GLY A 17 -0.59 -6.47 4.95
CA GLY A 17 -0.08 -7.58 5.75
C GLY A 17 0.50 -7.14 7.09
N GLN A 18 1.10 -8.07 7.83
CA GLN A 18 1.79 -7.83 9.09
C GLN A 18 3.20 -7.27 8.85
N HIS A 19 3.71 -6.53 9.83
CA HIS A 19 5.10 -6.03 9.83
C HIS A 19 5.43 -5.11 8.65
N CYS A 20 4.43 -4.47 8.05
CA CYS A 20 4.62 -3.54 6.95
C CYS A 20 4.93 -2.11 7.45
N TYR A 21 5.65 -1.36 6.63
CA TYR A 21 5.90 0.08 6.82
C TYR A 21 5.37 0.89 5.65
N ILE A 22 4.56 1.92 5.93
CA ILE A 22 4.07 2.89 4.94
C ILE A 22 4.52 4.28 5.39
N GLY A 23 5.47 4.86 4.63
CA GLY A 23 6.15 6.11 4.97
C GLY A 23 5.32 7.38 4.73
N PRO A 24 5.75 8.53 5.28
CA PRO A 24 5.11 9.83 5.03
C PRO A 24 5.02 10.16 3.54
N GLY A 25 3.90 10.73 3.12
CA GLY A 25 3.67 11.12 1.72
C GLY A 25 3.39 9.95 0.77
N ALA A 26 3.46 8.69 1.23
CA ALA A 26 3.07 7.55 0.41
C ALA A 26 1.57 7.61 0.08
N ALA A 27 1.23 7.35 -1.18
CA ALA A 27 -0.14 7.35 -1.68
C ALA A 27 -0.51 5.98 -2.24
N LEU A 28 -1.31 5.22 -1.49
CA LEU A 28 -1.87 3.93 -1.88
C LEU A 28 -3.35 4.13 -2.20
N ARG A 29 -3.70 4.10 -3.49
CA ARG A 29 -5.08 4.36 -3.93
C ARG A 29 -5.66 3.12 -4.61
N GLY A 30 -6.41 2.31 -3.85
CA GLY A 30 -7.12 1.12 -4.32
C GLY A 30 -8.56 1.42 -4.72
N ASP A 31 -8.82 2.54 -5.41
CA ASP A 31 -10.19 2.96 -5.77
C ASP A 31 -10.71 2.34 -7.06
N TRP A 32 -9.82 1.96 -7.98
CA TRP A 32 -10.15 1.32 -9.26
C TRP A 32 -9.93 -0.19 -9.28
N GLY A 33 -9.20 -0.70 -8.30
CA GLY A 33 -8.81 -2.10 -8.21
C GLY A 33 -8.44 -2.45 -6.77
N LYS A 34 -7.45 -3.32 -6.59
CA LYS A 34 -7.02 -3.80 -5.28
C LYS A 34 -5.51 -3.72 -5.11
N ILE A 35 -5.06 -3.20 -3.97
CA ILE A 35 -3.65 -3.23 -3.56
C ILE A 35 -3.50 -4.27 -2.46
N VAL A 36 -2.53 -5.18 -2.60
CA VAL A 36 -2.14 -6.14 -1.58
C VAL A 36 -0.66 -5.94 -1.26
N LEU A 37 -0.36 -5.64 0.00
CA LEU A 37 0.99 -5.72 0.55
C LEU A 37 1.08 -7.01 1.36
N GLU A 38 1.96 -7.93 0.96
CA GLU A 38 2.31 -9.10 1.75
C GLU A 38 3.06 -8.71 3.03
N ASP A 39 3.26 -9.68 3.92
CA ASP A 39 3.94 -9.46 5.20
C ASP A 39 5.38 -8.96 4.98
N GLY A 40 5.83 -8.03 5.83
CA GLY A 40 7.18 -7.47 5.78
C GLY A 40 7.46 -6.47 4.65
N CYS A 41 6.48 -6.17 3.79
CA CYS A 41 6.65 -5.17 2.73
C CYS A 41 6.85 -3.75 3.29
N ASN A 42 7.65 -2.95 2.57
CA ASN A 42 7.83 -1.54 2.86
C ASN A 42 7.48 -0.67 1.64
N VAL A 43 6.69 0.38 1.87
CA VAL A 43 6.41 1.45 0.91
C VAL A 43 6.99 2.73 1.48
N GLN A 44 8.11 3.15 0.92
CA GLN A 44 8.89 4.28 1.42
C GLN A 44 8.22 5.64 1.09
N GLU A 45 8.85 6.71 1.53
CA GLU A 45 8.34 8.07 1.41
C GLU A 45 8.01 8.44 -0.03
N ASN A 46 6.89 9.15 -0.20
CA ASN A 46 6.42 9.68 -1.49
C ASN A 46 6.18 8.65 -2.60
N CYS A 47 6.24 7.34 -2.31
CA CYS A 47 5.86 6.32 -3.28
C CYS A 47 4.36 6.40 -3.62
N THR A 48 4.02 6.15 -4.88
CA THR A 48 2.62 6.09 -5.34
C THR A 48 2.30 4.72 -5.90
N ILE A 49 1.22 4.11 -5.41
CA ILE A 49 0.68 2.85 -5.92
C ILE A 49 -0.75 3.09 -6.40
N HIS A 50 -0.98 2.85 -7.69
CA HIS A 50 -2.27 2.96 -8.37
C HIS A 50 -2.36 1.89 -9.47
N MET A 51 -3.55 1.69 -10.04
CA MET A 51 -3.79 0.67 -11.05
C MET A 51 -4.89 1.07 -12.03
N PHE A 52 -4.97 0.35 -13.15
CA PHE A 52 -6.14 0.38 -14.04
C PHE A 52 -7.34 -0.36 -13.43
N PRO A 53 -8.57 -0.09 -13.91
CA PRO A 53 -9.77 -0.74 -13.39
C PRO A 53 -9.71 -2.27 -13.45
N GLY A 54 -10.11 -2.92 -12.36
CA GLY A 54 -10.15 -4.38 -12.25
C GLY A 54 -8.79 -5.07 -12.11
N VAL A 55 -7.70 -4.32 -12.01
CA VAL A 55 -6.34 -4.85 -11.83
C VAL A 55 -6.00 -4.96 -10.33
N GLU A 56 -5.24 -5.99 -9.98
CA GLU A 56 -4.64 -6.16 -8.66
C GLU A 56 -3.14 -5.84 -8.72
N VAL A 57 -2.65 -5.01 -7.78
CA VAL A 57 -1.22 -4.79 -7.54
C VAL A 57 -0.83 -5.54 -6.28
N VAL A 58 0.17 -6.42 -6.40
CA VAL A 58 0.71 -7.20 -5.28
C VAL A 58 2.16 -6.81 -5.05
N LEU A 59 2.46 -6.26 -3.87
CA LEU A 59 3.83 -6.16 -3.35
C LEU A 59 4.10 -7.44 -2.57
N LYS A 60 5.11 -8.19 -3.03
CA LYS A 60 5.48 -9.48 -2.45
C LYS A 60 6.58 -9.33 -1.39
N GLU A 61 6.60 -10.27 -0.45
CA GLU A 61 7.75 -10.48 0.43
C GLU A 61 8.99 -10.84 -0.43
N ALA A 62 10.15 -10.28 -0.08
CA ALA A 62 11.42 -10.52 -0.77
C ALA A 62 12.22 -11.64 -0.09
#